data_AF-A0AAC9V6F7-F1
#
_entry.id   AF-A0AAC9V6F7-F1
#
_cell.length_a   1.000
_cell.length_b   1.000
_cell.length_c   1.000
_cell.angle_alpha   90.00
_cell.angle_beta   90.00
_cell.angle_gamma   90.00
#
_symmetry.space_group_name_H-M   'P 1'
#
loop_
_entity.id
_entity.type
_entity.pdbx_description
1 polymer ?
#
loop_
_entity_poly.entity_id
_entity_poly.type
_entity_poly.pdbx_seq_one_letter_code
_entity_poly.pdbx_strand_id
1 'polypeptide(L)'
;MGDLTGRVFFKGGQTEYKGWISRDFTVWCGGCTEWQQVSTRRETDAAKEFRVHGWKLTKHRGWLCPNCMKNGPRNVKEAAHE
;
A
#
# COMPACT_ATOMS: atom_id res chain seq x y z
N MET A 1 -41.48 51.33 -16.45
CA MET A 1 -40.12 51.09 -16.98
C MET A 1 -39.18 51.07 -15.81
N GLY A 2 -38.71 49.89 -15.41
CA GLY A 2 -37.78 49.70 -14.28
C GLY A 2 -37.04 48.40 -14.51
N ASP A 3 -35.80 48.54 -14.98
CA ASP A 3 -34.87 47.48 -15.37
C ASP A 3 -34.60 46.49 -14.22
N LEU A 4 -34.94 45.22 -14.42
CA LEU A 4 -34.57 44.10 -13.56
C LEU A 4 -33.35 43.38 -14.14
N THR A 5 -32.18 44.01 -14.13
CA THR A 5 -30.92 43.32 -14.47
C THR A 5 -30.33 42.66 -13.23
N GLY A 6 -30.92 41.53 -12.83
CA GLY A 6 -30.34 40.63 -11.83
C GLY A 6 -29.07 39.98 -12.39
N ARG A 7 -27.90 40.44 -11.95
CA ARG A 7 -26.61 39.83 -12.28
C ARG A 7 -26.41 38.60 -11.40
N VAL A 8 -26.77 37.43 -11.91
CA VAL A 8 -26.55 36.14 -11.22
C VAL A 8 -25.08 35.76 -11.40
N PHE A 9 -24.28 35.96 -10.36
CA PHE A 9 -22.91 35.43 -10.31
C PHE A 9 -22.96 33.97 -9.91
N PHE A 10 -22.95 33.07 -10.89
CA PHE A 10 -22.65 31.66 -10.65
C PHE A 10 -21.15 31.53 -10.33
N LYS A 11 -20.79 31.58 -9.04
CA LYS A 11 -19.50 31.06 -8.56
C LYS A 11 -19.57 29.53 -8.64
N GLY A 12 -19.38 28.99 -9.84
CA GLY A 12 -19.07 27.59 -10.05
C GLY A 12 -17.71 27.28 -9.46
N GLY A 13 -17.66 27.02 -8.15
CA GLY A 13 -16.50 26.47 -7.49
C GLY A 13 -16.29 25.04 -7.96
N GLN A 14 -15.58 24.87 -9.08
CA GLN A 14 -15.03 23.57 -9.45
C GLN A 14 -13.99 23.22 -8.38
N THR A 15 -14.36 22.33 -7.47
CA THR A 15 -13.38 21.60 -6.66
C THR A 15 -12.57 20.75 -7.64
N GLU A 16 -11.34 21.19 -7.94
CA GLU A 16 -10.39 20.36 -8.67
C GLU A 16 -10.11 19.09 -7.85
N TYR A 17 -10.85 18.02 -8.10
CA TYR A 17 -10.51 16.70 -7.62
C TYR A 17 -9.22 16.28 -8.31
N LYS A 18 -8.08 16.52 -7.66
CA LYS A 18 -6.79 15.96 -8.07
C LYS A 18 -6.80 14.47 -7.74
N GLY A 19 -7.46 13.68 -8.59
CA GLY A 19 -7.33 12.23 -8.56
C GLY A 19 -5.86 11.85 -8.74
N TRP A 20 -5.37 10.91 -7.93
CA TRP A 20 -4.04 10.34 -8.10
C TRP A 20 -4.16 8.83 -8.33
N ILE A 21 -3.34 8.32 -9.24
CA ILE A 21 -3.22 6.88 -9.48
C ILE A 21 -2.30 6.33 -8.40
N SER A 22 -2.84 5.47 -7.52
CA SER A 22 -2.04 4.70 -6.58
C SER A 22 -1.25 3.62 -7.31
N ARG A 23 -0.07 3.29 -6.81
CA ARG A 23 0.70 2.13 -7.24
C ARG A 23 0.54 1.03 -6.20
N ASP A 24 0.40 -0.19 -6.66
CA ASP A 24 0.40 -1.36 -5.81
C ASP A 24 1.82 -1.85 -5.62
N PHE A 25 2.23 -1.97 -4.35
CA PHE A 25 3.49 -2.55 -3.95
C PHE A 25 3.20 -3.88 -3.26
N THR A 26 3.88 -4.93 -3.70
CA THR A 26 3.70 -6.29 -3.18
C THR A 26 5.02 -6.80 -2.61
N VAL A 27 4.98 -7.38 -1.41
CA VAL A 27 6.13 -8.03 -0.75
C VAL A 27 5.83 -9.48 -0.45
N TRP A 28 6.89 -10.28 -0.46
CA TRP A 28 6.84 -11.72 -0.21
C TRP A 28 7.71 -12.06 0.99
N CYS A 29 7.22 -12.94 1.83
CA CYS A 29 7.95 -13.43 2.99
C CYS A 29 8.98 -14.46 2.55
N GLY A 30 10.28 -14.17 2.76
CA GLY A 30 11.37 -15.11 2.48
C GLY A 30 11.44 -16.31 3.44
N GLY A 31 10.44 -16.51 4.31
CA GLY A 31 10.37 -17.62 5.26
C GLY A 31 9.17 -18.55 5.11
N CYS A 32 8.00 -18.04 4.70
CA CYS A 32 6.77 -18.83 4.59
C CYS A 32 5.99 -18.58 3.31
N THR A 33 6.55 -17.81 2.36
CA THR A 33 5.96 -17.41 1.07
C THR A 33 4.62 -16.66 1.14
N GLU A 34 4.19 -16.28 2.34
CA GLU A 34 3.08 -15.34 2.55
C GLU A 34 3.40 -14.00 1.87
N TRP A 35 2.40 -13.33 1.33
CA TRP A 35 2.57 -12.07 0.62
C TRP A 35 1.59 -11.02 1.16
N GLN A 36 1.97 -9.76 1.03
CA GLN A 36 1.14 -8.62 1.40
C GLN A 36 1.22 -7.57 0.30
N GLN A 37 0.11 -6.91 0.02
CA GLN A 37 0.03 -5.80 -0.92
C GLN A 37 -0.46 -4.54 -0.21
N VAL A 38 0.13 -3.40 -0.56
CA VAL A 38 -0.30 -2.06 -0.10
C VAL A 38 -0.33 -1.11 -1.29
N SER A 39 -1.37 -0.29 -1.35
CA SER A 39 -1.56 0.69 -2.42
C SER A 39 -1.11 2.06 -1.92
N THR A 40 0.01 2.57 -2.42
CA THR A 40 0.55 3.87 -2.00
C THR A 40 1.07 4.65 -3.21
N ARG A 41 1.36 5.94 -3.00
CA ARG A 41 1.90 6.78 -4.07
C ARG A 41 3.39 6.55 -4.30
N ARG A 42 4.13 6.17 -3.26
CA ARG A 42 5.60 6.06 -3.27
C ARG A 42 6.04 4.78 -2.59
N GLU A 43 7.10 4.18 -3.12
CA GLU A 43 7.70 2.96 -2.56
C GLU A 43 8.15 3.14 -1.10
N THR A 44 8.66 4.32 -0.75
CA THR A 44 9.07 4.65 0.63
C THR A 44 7.90 4.59 1.61
N ASP A 45 6.70 4.95 1.16
CA ASP A 45 5.50 4.91 1.98
C ASP A 45 5.00 3.47 2.08
N ALA A 46 5.07 2.68 0.99
CA ALA A 46 4.81 1.25 1.06
C ALA A 46 5.73 0.53 2.06
N ALA A 47 7.04 0.83 2.06
CA ALA A 47 7.98 0.26 3.02
C ALA A 47 7.66 0.62 4.47
N LYS A 48 7.08 1.81 4.72
CA LYS A 48 6.58 2.19 6.06
C LYS A 48 5.32 1.41 6.42
N GLU A 49 4.35 1.31 5.51
CA GLU A 49 3.12 0.53 5.70
C GLU A 49 3.45 -0.93 6.04
N PHE A 50 4.36 -1.58 5.30
CA PHE A 50 4.78 -2.95 5.60
C PHE A 50 5.36 -3.08 7.02
N ARG A 51 6.18 -2.12 7.47
CA ARG A 51 6.70 -2.12 8.85
C ARG A 51 5.60 -1.96 9.89
N VAL A 52 4.58 -1.14 9.63
CA VAL A 52 3.40 -1.01 10.50
C VAL A 52 2.62 -2.32 10.58
N HIS A 53 2.51 -3.05 9.47
CA HIS A 53 1.96 -4.41 9.44
C HIS A 53 2.86 -5.48 10.07
N GLY A 54 3.96 -5.09 10.71
CA GLY A 54 4.87 -6.01 11.41
C GLY A 54 5.86 -6.74 10.50
N TRP A 55 5.98 -6.33 9.24
CA TRP A 55 6.98 -6.88 8.34
C TRP A 55 8.36 -6.29 8.62
N LYS A 56 9.39 -7.14 8.60
CA LYS A 56 10.77 -6.73 8.83
C LYS A 56 11.65 -7.08 7.64
N LEU A 57 12.41 -6.10 7.13
CA LEU A 57 13.41 -6.33 6.11
C LEU A 57 14.69 -6.89 6.76
N THR A 58 15.16 -8.02 6.26
CA THR A 58 16.38 -8.72 6.70
C THR A 58 17.38 -8.80 5.56
N LYS A 59 18.68 -8.82 5.90
CA LYS A 59 19.77 -8.84 4.90
C LYS A 59 19.80 -10.14 4.08
N HIS A 60 19.48 -11.28 4.70
CA HIS A 60 19.63 -12.59 4.07
C HIS A 60 18.36 -13.12 3.40
N ARG A 61 17.17 -12.73 3.89
CA ARG A 61 15.88 -13.28 3.42
C ARG A 61 14.94 -12.23 2.83
N GLY A 62 15.36 -10.97 2.77
CA GLY A 62 14.48 -9.88 2.38
C GLY A 62 13.39 -9.66 3.44
N TRP A 63 12.16 -9.40 3.00
CA TRP A 63 11.02 -9.16 3.88
C TRP A 63 10.58 -10.43 4.60
N LEU A 64 10.33 -10.33 5.90
CA LEU A 64 9.76 -11.40 6.73
C LEU A 64 8.45 -10.93 7.34
N CYS A 65 7.42 -11.79 7.26
CA CYS A 65 6.12 -11.55 7.87
C CYS A 65 6.22 -11.68 9.41
N PRO A 66 5.26 -11.10 10.16
CA PRO A 66 5.24 -11.17 11.62
C PRO A 66 5.19 -12.60 12.16
N ASN A 67 4.59 -13.55 11.42
CA ASN A 67 4.53 -14.95 11.81
C ASN A 67 5.91 -15.62 11.77
N CYS A 68 6.67 -15.44 10.68
CA CYS A 68 8.04 -15.97 10.57
C CYS A 68 9.01 -15.31 11.54
N MET A 69 8.75 -14.05 11.90
CA MET A 69 9.53 -13.36 12.92
C MET A 69 9.32 -13.96 14.31
N LYS A 70 8.12 -14.48 14.63
CA LYS A 70 7.80 -15.10 15.92
C LYS A 70 8.16 -16.57 16.00
N ASN A 71 7.79 -17.34 14.98
CA ASN A 71 7.87 -18.81 14.99
C ASN A 71 9.13 -19.35 14.28
N GLY A 72 9.91 -18.45 13.68
CA GLY A 72 10.96 -18.82 12.74
C GLY A 72 10.42 -19.09 11.33
N PRO A 73 11.30 -19.04 10.32
CA PRO A 73 10.93 -19.37 8.95
C PRO A 73 10.61 -20.86 8.81
N ARG A 74 9.58 -21.21 8.03
CA ARG A 74 9.23 -22.60 7.77
C ARG A 74 10.38 -23.27 7.01
N ASN A 75 10.78 -24.46 7.44
CA ASN A 75 11.74 -25.26 6.69
C ASN A 75 11.01 -25.86 5.48
N VAL A 76 11.03 -25.16 4.35
CA VAL A 76 10.36 -25.59 3.11
C VAL A 76 10.93 -26.88 2.50
N LYS A 77 11.98 -27.46 3.10
CA LYS A 77 12.63 -28.68 2.61
C LYS A 77 11.79 -29.96 2.77
N GLU A 78 10.72 -29.95 3.56
CA GLU A 78 9.90 -31.14 3.83
C GLU A 78 8.67 -31.31 2.93
N ALA A 79 8.37 -30.34 2.05
CA ALA A 79 7.12 -30.34 1.26
C ALA A 79 7.26 -30.80 -0.21
N ALA A 80 8.42 -31.34 -0.62
CA ALA A 80 8.70 -31.71 -2.01
C ALA A 80 8.89 -33.22 -2.23
N HIS A 81 8.23 -34.05 -1.43
CA HIS A 81 8.28 -35.51 -1.57
C HIS A 81 6.87 -36.11 -1.50
N GLU A 82 6.07 -35.86 -2.55
CA GLU A 82 4.88 -36.64 -2.91
C GLU A 82 4.94 -36.98 -4.40
#